data_AF-A0AAN6RYF7-F1
#
_entry.id   AF-A0AAN6RYF7-F1
#
_cell.length_a   1.000
_cell.length_b   1.000
_cell.length_c   1.000
_cell.angle_alpha   90.00
_cell.angle_beta   90.00
_cell.angle_gamma   90.00
#
_symmetry.space_group_name_H-M   'P 1'
#
loop_
_entity.id
_entity.type
_entity.pdbx_description
1 polymer ?
#
loop_
_entity_poly.entity_id
_entity_poly.type
_entity_poly.pdbx_seq_one_letter_code
_entity_poly.pdbx_strand_id
1 'polypeptide(L)'
;MFSTQYRAVPINLAADAIRVLCLQKGEFLDQDIQCKLIEVYLAGPESFPYKALSYHWGSDAMSHSISINSCRARVTTNLYMALRYLREEGRDIYLWVDALCIDQANHMEKSHQIRQMQLIYKNAEEVLIWLGLGCPGIYRLIDSSNKLKEQLELNVQNWRSISEPWELETMKRSFRLIRTYSLEMDGLRELLGRPWFRRVWILQEVVSARHATVICGGKSISGTIFAILPFLMDVKCDDYTQAVLDIMPGPARETSWWGDERTLKMLLRKFRTSKATMSQDKIYALLGISSDAGDGITFPIDYELSPEEVIQNAISFLLLGRVIPDSNLMFPQWTFDQLLQSLDQLASNRNYKALSVCLQELEVNPNEVDVNYTTPLKLGVINGHREVARLLARRGAAIEIKRNIPGGQ
;
A
#
# COMPACT_ATOMS: atom_id res chain seq x y z
N MET A 1 23.69 -11.13 10.51
CA MET A 1 23.80 -10.97 11.98
C MET A 1 22.60 -10.22 12.60
N PHE A 2 21.43 -10.15 11.95
CA PHE A 2 20.25 -9.49 12.52
C PHE A 2 19.54 -10.30 13.62
N SER A 3 19.75 -11.63 13.73
CA SER A 3 18.89 -12.46 14.58
C SER A 3 19.00 -12.17 16.09
N THR A 4 20.12 -11.64 16.58
CA THR A 4 20.33 -11.46 18.03
C THR A 4 19.43 -10.37 18.62
N GLN A 5 19.25 -9.26 17.91
CA GLN A 5 18.39 -8.16 18.39
C GLN A 5 16.91 -8.56 18.42
N TYR A 6 16.48 -9.43 17.48
CA TYR A 6 15.12 -9.94 17.38
C TYR A 6 14.83 -11.06 18.37
N ARG A 7 15.81 -11.93 18.67
CA ARG A 7 15.69 -12.93 19.73
C ARG A 7 15.52 -12.30 21.11
N ALA A 8 16.09 -11.12 21.34
CA ALA A 8 15.93 -10.38 22.58
C ALA A 8 14.53 -9.78 22.76
N VAL A 9 13.78 -9.61 21.66
CA VAL A 9 12.44 -9.02 21.64
C VAL A 9 11.56 -9.83 20.68
N PRO A 10 11.16 -11.08 21.01
CA PRO A 10 10.24 -11.83 20.16
C PRO A 10 8.89 -11.11 20.09
N ILE A 11 8.13 -11.32 19.00
CA ILE A 11 6.77 -10.81 18.89
C ILE A 11 5.76 -11.95 19.07
N ASN A 12 4.66 -11.65 19.76
CA ASN A 12 3.55 -12.59 19.90
C ASN A 12 2.72 -12.68 18.61
N LEU A 13 2.94 -13.71 17.80
CA LEU A 13 2.22 -13.94 16.54
C LEU A 13 0.73 -14.29 16.72
N ALA A 14 0.27 -14.54 17.95
CA ALA A 14 -1.14 -14.80 18.26
C ALA A 14 -1.92 -13.52 18.63
N ALA A 15 -1.24 -12.37 18.71
CA ALA A 15 -1.83 -11.07 18.98
C ALA A 15 -1.47 -10.07 17.87
N ASP A 16 -2.14 -8.91 17.86
CA ASP A 16 -1.78 -7.78 17.00
C ASP A 16 -0.57 -7.02 17.60
N ALA A 17 0.54 -7.74 17.76
CA ALA A 17 1.78 -7.25 18.35
C ALA A 17 2.78 -6.86 17.25
N ILE A 18 3.53 -5.77 17.49
CA ILE A 18 4.56 -5.27 16.60
C ILE A 18 5.79 -4.85 17.40
N ARG A 19 6.95 -4.76 16.74
CA ARG A 19 8.08 -4.01 17.30
C ARG A 19 7.99 -2.55 16.91
N VAL A 20 8.40 -1.68 17.82
CA VAL A 20 8.63 -0.26 17.55
C VAL A 20 10.08 0.08 17.88
N LEU A 21 10.70 0.88 17.01
CA LEU A 21 12.05 1.40 17.17
C LEU A 21 12.00 2.66 18.03
N CYS A 22 12.53 2.59 19.24
CA CYS A 22 12.89 3.76 20.02
C CYS A 22 14.20 4.32 19.47
N LEU A 23 14.11 5.35 18.63
CA LEU A 23 15.22 6.16 18.15
C LEU A 23 15.63 7.12 19.27
N GLN A 24 16.81 6.90 19.85
CA GLN A 24 17.25 7.69 21.00
C GLN A 24 17.63 9.11 20.59
N LYS A 25 17.37 10.06 21.49
CA LYS A 25 17.76 11.45 21.30
C LYS A 25 19.27 11.61 21.06
N GLY A 26 19.63 12.64 20.31
CA GLY A 26 21.02 12.96 20.02
C GLY A 26 21.15 14.12 19.04
N GLU A 27 22.33 14.71 18.97
CA GLU A 27 22.58 15.87 18.11
C GLU A 27 22.64 15.46 16.64
N PHE A 28 22.29 16.36 15.73
CA PHE A 28 22.36 16.03 14.29
C PHE A 28 23.77 15.61 13.85
N LEU A 29 24.83 16.17 14.45
CA LEU A 29 26.21 15.88 14.08
C LEU A 29 26.72 14.53 14.61
N ASP A 30 26.05 13.93 15.60
CA ASP A 30 26.43 12.62 16.14
C ASP A 30 26.33 11.54 15.07
N GLN A 31 27.46 10.89 14.78
CA GLN A 31 27.50 9.82 13.78
C GLN A 31 26.90 8.51 14.29
N ASP A 32 26.81 8.35 15.61
CA ASP A 32 26.31 7.13 16.23
C ASP A 32 24.82 7.28 16.51
N ILE A 33 24.00 6.56 15.74
CA ILE A 33 22.55 6.48 15.96
C ILE A 33 22.29 5.27 16.84
N GLN A 34 21.79 5.55 18.05
CA GLN A 34 21.44 4.53 19.03
C GLN A 34 19.92 4.32 19.03
N CYS A 35 19.52 3.06 19.03
CA CYS A 35 18.13 2.64 19.00
C CYS A 35 17.87 1.46 19.95
N LYS A 36 16.60 1.30 20.33
CA LYS A 36 16.10 0.09 21.00
C LYS A 36 14.86 -0.42 20.28
N LEU A 37 14.67 -1.74 20.27
CA LEU A 37 13.40 -2.33 19.86
C LEU A 37 12.59 -2.66 21.10
N ILE A 38 11.29 -2.34 21.06
CA ILE A 38 10.32 -2.71 22.09
C ILE A 38 9.13 -3.40 21.42
N GLU A 39 8.55 -4.40 22.07
CA GLU A 39 7.27 -4.98 21.67
C GLU A 39 6.13 -4.09 22.16
N VAL A 40 5.14 -3.86 21.29
CA VAL A 40 3.93 -3.10 21.60
C VAL A 40 2.72 -3.73 20.94
N TYR A 41 1.53 -3.42 21.44
CA TYR A 41 0.27 -3.90 20.90
C TYR A 41 -0.45 -2.80 20.10
N LEU A 42 -1.10 -3.18 19.00
CA LEU A 42 -1.81 -2.24 18.12
C LEU A 42 -3.19 -1.83 18.68
N ALA A 43 -3.75 -2.59 19.62
CA ALA A 43 -5.08 -2.37 20.18
C ALA A 43 -5.15 -2.73 21.67
N GLY A 44 -6.19 -2.22 22.33
CA GLY A 44 -6.46 -2.49 23.74
C GLY A 44 -5.84 -1.48 24.71
N PRO A 45 -6.02 -1.67 26.03
CA PRO A 45 -5.51 -0.77 27.07
C PRO A 45 -3.99 -0.60 27.06
N GLU A 46 -3.28 -1.58 26.47
CA GLU A 46 -1.82 -1.62 26.37
C GLU A 46 -1.32 -1.05 25.02
N SER A 47 -2.18 -0.38 24.24
CA SER A 47 -1.77 0.24 22.98
C SER A 47 -0.72 1.32 23.23
N PHE A 48 0.30 1.38 22.38
CA PHE A 48 1.43 2.30 22.52
C PHE A 48 1.44 3.35 21.39
N PRO A 49 1.69 4.63 21.67
CA PRO A 49 1.80 5.65 20.63
C PRO A 49 3.12 5.55 19.86
N TYR A 50 3.05 5.56 18.54
CA TYR A 50 4.22 5.58 17.66
C TYR A 50 3.90 6.32 16.36
N LYS A 51 4.96 6.71 15.64
CA LYS A 51 4.88 7.20 14.26
C LYS A 51 5.33 6.12 13.30
N ALA A 52 4.81 6.08 12.08
CA ALA A 52 5.26 5.12 11.06
C ALA A 52 6.09 5.83 9.99
N LEU A 53 7.24 5.25 9.62
CA LEU A 53 8.08 5.78 8.55
C LEU A 53 7.64 5.21 7.20
N SER A 54 7.35 6.09 6.26
CA SER A 54 7.15 5.78 4.84
C SER A 54 8.31 6.37 4.05
N TYR A 55 9.14 5.53 3.43
CA TYR A 55 10.34 6.00 2.73
C TYR A 55 10.64 5.11 1.53
N HIS A 56 11.48 5.55 0.60
CA HIS A 56 11.98 4.65 -0.46
C HIS A 56 13.26 3.95 0.00
N TRP A 57 13.38 2.63 -0.13
CA TRP A 57 14.56 1.92 0.39
C TRP A 57 15.89 2.42 -0.21
N GLY A 58 15.87 2.84 -1.47
CA GLY A 58 17.06 3.36 -2.17
C GLY A 58 17.89 2.23 -2.77
N SER A 59 19.21 2.41 -2.81
CA SER A 59 20.12 1.34 -3.21
C SER A 59 20.15 0.21 -2.17
N ASP A 60 20.38 -1.02 -2.62
CA ASP A 60 20.56 -2.20 -1.75
C ASP A 60 21.88 -2.15 -0.96
N ALA A 61 22.71 -1.14 -1.21
CA ALA A 61 23.95 -0.93 -0.49
C ALA A 61 23.66 -0.56 0.97
N MET A 62 23.78 -1.54 1.85
CA MET A 62 23.72 -1.40 3.31
C MET A 62 25.00 -0.73 3.81
N SER A 63 25.12 0.58 3.57
CA SER A 63 26.38 1.35 3.68
C SER A 63 26.66 1.91 5.06
N HIS A 64 25.65 2.11 5.91
CA HIS A 64 25.79 2.73 7.22
C HIS A 64 25.54 1.73 8.35
N SER A 65 26.04 2.05 9.54
CA SER A 65 25.82 1.26 10.75
C SER A 65 25.09 2.10 11.78
N ILE A 66 24.13 1.48 12.46
CA ILE A 66 23.47 2.01 13.66
C ILE A 66 23.56 0.96 14.77
N SER A 67 23.22 1.33 15.99
CA SER A 67 23.17 0.43 17.14
C SER A 67 21.72 0.15 17.51
N ILE A 68 21.32 -1.12 17.60
CA ILE A 68 19.99 -1.56 18.04
C ILE A 68 20.17 -2.55 19.18
N ASN A 69 19.64 -2.25 20.36
CA ASN A 69 19.83 -3.09 21.55
C ASN A 69 21.32 -3.40 21.81
N SER A 70 22.18 -2.39 21.63
CA SER A 70 23.65 -2.49 21.74
C SER A 70 24.33 -3.39 20.70
N CYS A 71 23.60 -3.89 19.69
CA CYS A 71 24.13 -4.65 18.57
C CYS A 71 24.27 -3.76 17.33
N ARG A 72 25.34 -3.93 16.54
CA ARG A 72 25.48 -3.19 15.28
C ARG A 72 24.56 -3.77 14.19
N ALA A 73 23.71 -2.91 13.65
CA ALA A 73 22.85 -3.19 12.51
C ALA A 73 23.26 -2.34 11.30
N ARG A 74 23.19 -2.92 10.09
CA ARG A 74 23.49 -2.20 8.85
C ARG A 74 22.20 -1.68 8.23
N VAL A 75 22.23 -0.46 7.70
CA VAL A 75 21.10 0.21 7.05
C VAL A 75 21.53 0.89 5.76
N THR A 76 20.59 1.10 4.84
CA THR A 76 20.83 1.86 3.62
C THR A 76 21.11 3.32 3.95
N THR A 77 21.77 4.03 3.03
CA THR A 77 22.02 5.48 3.19
C THR A 77 20.72 6.25 3.33
N ASN A 78 19.66 5.90 2.59
CA ASN A 78 18.41 6.64 2.69
C ASN A 78 17.74 6.47 4.06
N LEU A 79 17.71 5.25 4.61
CA LEU A 79 17.17 5.03 5.95
C LEU A 79 18.03 5.71 7.03
N TYR A 80 19.36 5.64 6.91
CA TYR A 80 20.27 6.34 7.83
C TYR A 80 19.99 7.85 7.87
N MET A 81 19.87 8.48 6.69
CA MET A 81 19.55 9.91 6.62
C MET A 81 18.16 10.21 7.17
N ALA A 82 17.15 9.38 6.89
CA ALA A 82 15.82 9.53 7.47
C ALA A 82 15.87 9.53 9.01
N LEU A 83 16.49 8.50 9.61
CA LEU A 83 16.64 8.42 11.07
C LEU A 83 17.39 9.63 11.63
N ARG A 84 18.44 10.09 10.95
CA ARG A 84 19.24 11.24 11.39
C ARG A 84 18.45 12.55 11.40
N TYR A 85 17.64 12.80 10.37
CA TYR A 85 16.80 14.02 10.30
C TYR A 85 15.56 13.94 11.18
N LEU A 86 15.10 12.72 11.49
CA LEU A 86 13.99 12.51 12.43
C LEU A 86 14.45 12.60 13.88
N ARG A 87 15.69 12.21 14.21
CA ARG A 87 16.22 12.27 15.57
C ARG A 87 16.12 13.67 16.16
N GLU A 88 15.56 13.76 17.36
CA GLU A 88 15.46 15.00 18.13
C GLU A 88 16.53 15.06 19.21
N GLU A 89 16.93 16.27 19.62
CA GLU A 89 17.94 16.47 20.66
C GLU A 89 17.37 16.24 22.08
N GLY A 90 16.09 16.55 22.27
CA GLY A 90 15.47 16.60 23.60
C GLY A 90 14.80 15.30 24.05
N ARG A 91 14.33 14.45 23.13
CA ARG A 91 13.53 13.26 23.44
C ARG A 91 13.71 12.13 22.44
N ASP A 92 13.45 10.92 22.93
CA ASP A 92 13.42 9.73 22.10
C ASP A 92 12.14 9.72 21.24
N ILE A 93 12.23 9.10 20.07
CA ILE A 93 11.12 9.01 19.11
C ILE A 93 10.81 7.55 18.84
N TYR A 94 9.54 7.22 18.87
CA TYR A 94 9.06 5.87 18.63
C TYR A 94 8.57 5.74 17.19
N LEU A 95 9.31 4.95 16.40
CA LEU A 95 9.11 4.77 14.97
C LEU A 95 8.83 3.31 14.64
N TRP A 96 7.77 3.04 13.87
CA TRP A 96 7.68 1.80 13.13
C TRP A 96 8.39 1.96 11.78
N VAL A 97 9.39 1.12 11.54
CA VAL A 97 10.20 1.07 10.32
C VAL A 97 10.26 -0.38 9.86
N ASP A 98 9.60 -0.72 8.76
CA ASP A 98 9.51 -2.07 8.19
C ASP A 98 10.85 -2.83 8.18
N ALA A 99 11.92 -2.19 7.69
CA ALA A 99 13.23 -2.78 7.55
C ALA A 99 13.93 -3.11 8.89
N LEU A 100 13.50 -2.51 10.00
CA LEU A 100 14.12 -2.67 11.31
C LEU A 100 13.21 -3.34 12.34
N CYS A 101 11.90 -3.13 12.27
CA CYS A 101 10.93 -3.64 13.23
C CYS A 101 10.50 -5.08 12.92
N ILE A 102 10.57 -5.48 11.64
CA ILE A 102 10.27 -6.84 11.19
C ILE A 102 11.58 -7.62 11.09
N ASP A 103 11.61 -8.85 11.61
CA ASP A 103 12.68 -9.80 11.33
C ASP A 103 12.54 -10.30 9.89
N GLN A 104 13.24 -9.62 8.98
CA GLN A 104 13.21 -9.90 7.54
C GLN A 104 13.67 -11.32 7.18
N ALA A 105 14.38 -12.02 8.10
CA ALA A 105 14.83 -13.39 7.90
C ALA A 105 13.82 -14.45 8.39
N ASN A 106 12.80 -14.05 9.15
CA ASN A 106 11.76 -14.93 9.64
C ASN A 106 10.50 -14.80 8.75
N HIS A 107 10.30 -15.76 7.85
CA HIS A 107 9.18 -15.74 6.90
C HIS A 107 7.80 -15.73 7.58
N MET A 108 7.62 -16.45 8.69
CA MET A 108 6.34 -16.47 9.41
C MET A 108 6.03 -15.10 10.01
N GLU A 109 7.02 -14.49 10.66
CA GLU A 109 6.89 -13.14 11.21
C GLU A 109 6.64 -12.11 10.09
N LYS A 110 7.44 -12.16 9.02
CA LYS A 110 7.31 -11.24 7.89
C LYS A 110 5.91 -11.31 7.28
N SER A 111 5.41 -12.50 6.97
CA SER A 111 4.05 -12.69 6.43
C SER A 111 2.97 -12.21 7.40
N HIS A 112 3.13 -12.47 8.70
CA HIS A 112 2.21 -12.00 9.73
C HIS A 112 2.18 -10.47 9.85
N GLN A 113 3.34 -9.80 9.79
CA GLN A 113 3.44 -8.34 9.85
C GLN A 113 2.94 -7.67 8.56
N ILE A 114 3.20 -8.27 7.38
CA ILE A 114 2.68 -7.75 6.11
C ILE A 114 1.15 -7.73 6.10
N ARG A 115 0.50 -8.80 6.61
CA ARG A 115 -0.96 -8.84 6.76
C ARG A 115 -1.50 -7.74 7.69
N GLN A 116 -0.69 -7.25 8.61
CA GLN A 116 -1.05 -6.16 9.53
C GLN A 116 -0.69 -4.76 9.05
N MET A 117 -0.03 -4.60 7.88
CA MET A 117 0.48 -3.29 7.44
C MET A 117 -0.57 -2.18 7.52
N GLN A 118 -1.79 -2.43 7.05
CA GLN A 118 -2.85 -1.43 7.15
C GLN A 118 -3.16 -1.01 8.59
N LEU A 119 -3.28 -1.98 9.49
CA LEU A 119 -3.58 -1.73 10.89
C LEU A 119 -2.44 -0.93 11.55
N ILE A 120 -1.20 -1.26 11.21
CA ILE A 120 0.00 -0.55 11.70
C ILE A 120 -0.01 0.91 11.27
N TYR A 121 -0.18 1.21 9.98
CA TYR A 121 -0.21 2.60 9.52
C TYR A 121 -1.47 3.35 9.98
N LYS A 122 -2.59 2.64 10.15
CA LYS A 122 -3.84 3.20 10.67
C LYS A 122 -3.77 3.58 12.15
N ASN A 123 -3.00 2.85 12.95
CA ASN A 123 -2.86 3.11 14.39
C ASN A 123 -1.68 4.01 14.74
N ALA A 124 -0.78 4.30 13.79
CA ALA A 124 0.24 5.31 13.97
C ALA A 124 -0.40 6.69 14.23
N GLU A 125 0.20 7.46 15.14
CA GLU A 125 -0.20 8.86 15.40
C GLU A 125 -0.02 9.72 14.15
N GLU A 126 1.05 9.44 13.42
CA GLU A 126 1.50 10.17 12.25
C GLU A 126 2.31 9.26 11.34
N VAL A 127 2.08 9.36 10.02
CA VAL A 127 2.91 8.74 9.00
C VAL A 127 3.90 9.78 8.46
N LEU A 128 5.18 9.51 8.65
CA LEU A 128 6.29 10.36 8.23
C LEU A 128 6.74 9.92 6.84
N ILE A 129 6.43 10.71 5.82
CA ILE A 129 6.79 10.43 4.42
C ILE A 129 8.14 11.07 4.13
N TRP A 130 9.21 10.28 4.16
CA TRP A 130 10.57 10.72 3.90
C TRP A 130 10.89 10.68 2.40
N LEU A 131 11.06 11.85 1.78
CA LEU A 131 11.35 12.04 0.36
C LEU A 131 12.83 12.32 0.06
N GLY A 132 13.72 12.03 1.02
CA GLY A 132 15.17 12.19 0.87
C GLY A 132 15.67 13.57 1.24
N LEU A 133 16.89 13.90 0.81
CA LEU A 133 17.49 15.21 1.05
C LEU A 133 16.82 16.30 0.22
N GLY A 134 16.73 17.50 0.79
CA GLY A 134 16.19 18.66 0.10
C GLY A 134 17.25 19.41 -0.71
N CYS A 135 16.75 20.28 -1.58
CA CYS A 135 17.53 21.26 -2.34
C CYS A 135 16.94 22.66 -2.09
N PRO A 136 17.61 23.75 -2.53
CA PRO A 136 17.10 25.11 -2.33
C PRO A 136 15.66 25.33 -2.84
N GLY A 137 15.27 24.71 -3.95
CA GLY A 137 13.91 24.84 -4.48
C GLY A 137 12.85 24.10 -3.66
N ILE A 138 13.19 22.92 -3.14
CA ILE A 138 12.32 22.18 -2.22
C ILE A 138 12.14 22.94 -0.90
N TYR A 139 13.23 23.45 -0.32
CA TYR A 139 13.15 24.22 0.92
C TYR A 139 12.32 25.49 0.75
N ARG A 140 12.52 26.21 -0.36
CA ARG A 140 11.70 27.39 -0.67
C ARG A 140 10.23 27.03 -0.86
N LEU A 141 9.92 25.96 -1.60
CA LEU A 141 8.55 25.47 -1.77
C LEU A 141 7.88 25.21 -0.42
N ILE A 142 8.54 24.45 0.46
CA ILE A 142 8.00 24.08 1.77
C ILE A 142 7.81 25.33 2.65
N ASP A 143 8.81 26.22 2.71
CA ASP A 143 8.74 27.44 3.51
C ASP A 143 7.63 28.38 3.03
N SER A 144 7.51 28.59 1.71
CA SER A 144 6.44 29.41 1.13
C SER A 144 5.06 28.80 1.38
N SER A 145 4.92 27.48 1.30
CA SER A 145 3.66 26.78 1.55
C SER A 145 3.24 26.85 3.02
N ASN A 146 4.18 26.70 3.96
CA ASN A 146 3.90 26.84 5.39
C ASN A 146 3.55 28.29 5.77
N LYS A 147 4.23 29.29 5.19
CA LYS A 147 3.86 30.71 5.37
C LYS A 147 2.45 31.00 4.85
N LEU A 148 2.09 30.47 3.68
CA LEU A 148 0.76 30.64 3.12
C LEU A 148 -0.31 30.04 4.04
N LYS A 149 -0.05 28.85 4.57
CA LYS A 149 -0.93 28.20 5.55
C LYS A 149 -1.19 29.07 6.77
N GLU A 150 -0.14 29.67 7.33
CA GLU A 150 -0.24 30.59 8.48
C GLU A 150 -1.03 31.86 8.12
N GLN A 151 -0.74 32.47 6.96
CA GLN A 151 -1.40 33.71 6.50
C GLN A 151 -2.88 33.55 6.18
N LEU A 152 -3.28 32.39 5.66
CA LEU A 152 -4.67 32.10 5.35
C LEU A 152 -5.45 31.59 6.58
N GLU A 153 -4.86 31.64 7.78
CA GLU A 153 -5.40 31.06 9.02
C GLU A 153 -5.94 29.63 8.78
N LEU A 154 -5.26 28.87 7.92
CA LEU A 154 -5.69 27.54 7.54
C LEU A 154 -5.48 26.61 8.72
N ASN A 155 -6.52 26.55 9.56
CA ASN A 155 -6.57 25.64 10.67
C ASN A 155 -6.60 24.22 10.08
N VAL A 156 -5.53 23.45 10.25
CA VAL A 156 -5.42 22.08 9.67
C VAL A 156 -6.56 21.19 10.16
N GLN A 157 -7.10 21.50 11.35
CA GLN A 157 -8.30 20.85 11.89
C GLN A 157 -9.57 21.22 11.11
N ASN A 158 -9.69 22.47 10.61
CA ASN A 158 -10.77 22.91 9.72
C ASN A 158 -10.53 22.49 8.26
N TRP A 159 -9.37 21.95 7.90
CA TRP A 159 -9.16 21.43 6.54
C TRP A 159 -10.05 20.21 6.25
N ARG A 160 -10.51 19.51 7.29
CA ARG A 160 -11.57 18.47 7.18
C ARG A 160 -12.91 19.03 6.71
N SER A 161 -13.11 20.35 6.74
CA SER A 161 -14.34 21.00 6.30
C SER A 161 -14.19 21.76 4.98
N ILE A 162 -13.11 21.55 4.21
CA ILE A 162 -13.10 22.00 2.81
C ILE A 162 -13.99 21.07 2.02
N SER A 163 -15.30 21.27 2.17
CA SER A 163 -16.32 20.48 1.49
C SER A 163 -16.67 21.08 0.13
N GLU A 164 -16.29 22.35 -0.12
CA GLU A 164 -16.82 23.09 -1.25
C GLU A 164 -15.75 23.46 -2.31
N PRO A 165 -16.00 23.21 -3.61
CA PRO A 165 -15.06 23.52 -4.69
C PRO A 165 -14.57 24.96 -4.77
N TRP A 166 -15.34 25.94 -4.27
CA TRP A 166 -14.98 27.35 -4.32
C TRP A 166 -13.88 27.74 -3.31
N GLU A 167 -13.71 26.98 -2.23
CA GLU A 167 -12.65 27.21 -1.23
C GLU A 167 -11.28 26.89 -1.84
N LEU A 168 -11.18 25.77 -2.58
CA LEU A 168 -10.00 25.40 -3.37
C LEU A 168 -9.68 26.46 -4.43
N GLU A 169 -10.68 27.01 -5.11
CA GLU A 169 -10.49 28.06 -6.12
C GLU A 169 -10.04 29.39 -5.47
N THR A 170 -10.57 29.72 -4.30
CA THR A 170 -10.13 30.89 -3.51
C THR A 170 -8.67 30.74 -3.09
N MET A 171 -8.27 29.56 -2.63
CA MET A 171 -6.87 29.26 -2.32
C MET A 171 -5.98 29.34 -3.55
N LYS A 172 -6.44 28.81 -4.69
CA LYS A 172 -5.71 28.92 -5.96
C LYS A 172 -5.47 30.37 -6.35
N ARG A 173 -6.46 31.26 -6.13
CA ARG A 173 -6.30 32.71 -6.34
C ARG A 173 -5.28 33.32 -5.37
N SER A 174 -5.37 33.02 -4.08
CA SER A 174 -4.41 33.50 -3.08
C SER A 174 -2.98 33.02 -3.36
N PHE A 175 -2.84 31.74 -3.76
CA PHE A 175 -1.55 31.16 -4.15
C PHE A 175 -0.98 31.86 -5.39
N ARG A 176 -1.82 32.20 -6.38
CA ARG A 176 -1.40 32.99 -7.55
C ARG A 176 -0.90 34.38 -7.20
N LEU A 177 -1.48 35.03 -6.18
CA LEU A 177 -1.11 36.38 -5.75
C LEU A 177 0.22 36.43 -4.98
N ILE A 178 0.60 35.35 -4.30
CA ILE A 178 1.84 35.24 -3.50
C ILE A 178 2.99 34.63 -4.34
N ARG A 179 2.72 34.31 -5.61
CA ARG A 179 3.62 33.56 -6.48
C ARG A 179 4.86 34.38 -6.85
N THR A 180 6.03 33.91 -6.42
CA THR A 180 7.33 34.39 -6.90
C THR A 180 8.19 33.21 -7.39
N TYR A 181 8.55 33.22 -8.68
CA TYR A 181 9.61 32.43 -9.37
C TYR A 181 9.45 30.92 -9.65
N SER A 182 10.23 30.46 -10.63
CA SER A 182 10.28 29.10 -11.20
C SER A 182 10.81 28.03 -10.22
N LEU A 183 11.55 28.45 -9.19
CA LEU A 183 12.31 27.55 -8.34
C LEU A 183 11.42 26.65 -7.46
N GLU A 184 10.29 27.17 -6.96
CA GLU A 184 9.29 26.40 -6.21
C GLU A 184 8.60 25.36 -7.09
N MET A 185 8.31 25.72 -8.36
CA MET A 185 7.73 24.79 -9.33
C MET A 185 8.69 23.64 -9.62
N ASP A 186 9.97 23.96 -9.78
CA ASP A 186 11.01 22.96 -10.01
C ASP A 186 11.20 22.08 -8.77
N GLY A 187 11.14 22.67 -7.56
CA GLY A 187 11.12 21.93 -6.30
C GLY A 187 9.94 20.96 -6.19
N LEU A 188 8.74 21.37 -6.61
CA LEU A 188 7.56 20.50 -6.59
C LEU A 188 7.72 19.36 -7.60
N ARG A 189 8.16 19.65 -8.83
CA ARG A 189 8.44 18.62 -9.85
C ARG A 189 9.51 17.64 -9.37
N GLU A 190 10.54 18.12 -8.70
CA GLU A 190 11.59 17.27 -8.13
C GLU A 190 11.02 16.32 -7.06
N LEU A 191 10.19 16.82 -6.15
CA LEU A 191 9.53 15.99 -5.13
C LEU A 191 8.61 14.93 -5.77
N LEU A 192 7.76 15.33 -6.70
CA LEU A 192 6.82 14.43 -7.39
C LEU A 192 7.56 13.39 -8.26
N GLY A 193 8.78 13.70 -8.70
CA GLY A 193 9.66 12.78 -9.40
C GLY A 193 10.42 11.80 -8.51
N ARG A 194 10.30 11.89 -7.17
CA ARG A 194 11.05 11.01 -6.26
C ARG A 194 10.61 9.55 -6.41
N PRO A 195 11.54 8.58 -6.32
CA PRO A 195 11.23 7.15 -6.45
C PRO A 195 10.18 6.61 -5.47
N TRP A 196 9.97 7.31 -4.34
CA TRP A 196 8.94 6.98 -3.35
C TRP A 196 7.55 6.83 -3.98
N PHE A 197 7.15 7.77 -4.85
CA PHE A 197 5.82 7.73 -5.48
C PHE A 197 5.59 6.42 -6.21
N ARG A 198 6.63 5.88 -6.85
CA ARG A 198 6.50 4.68 -7.69
C ARG A 198 6.45 3.38 -6.89
N ARG A 199 6.59 3.35 -5.57
CA ARG A 199 6.48 2.11 -4.79
C ARG A 199 5.01 1.69 -4.67
N VAL A 200 4.72 0.39 -4.76
CA VAL A 200 3.34 -0.09 -4.57
C VAL A 200 2.91 -0.08 -3.09
N TRP A 201 3.83 -0.38 -2.16
CA TRP A 201 3.51 -0.47 -0.73
C TRP A 201 3.09 0.86 -0.11
N ILE A 202 3.62 1.98 -0.61
CA ILE A 202 3.27 3.33 -0.11
C ILE A 202 1.78 3.63 -0.22
N LEU A 203 1.05 2.91 -1.09
CA LEU A 203 -0.39 3.06 -1.22
C LEU A 203 -1.09 2.70 0.09
N GLN A 204 -0.73 1.57 0.72
CA GLN A 204 -1.28 1.17 2.02
C GLN A 204 -0.82 2.08 3.16
N GLU A 205 0.40 2.63 3.05
CA GLU A 205 1.00 3.49 4.06
C GLU A 205 0.27 4.84 4.13
N VAL A 206 0.02 5.43 2.95
CA VAL A 206 -0.59 6.75 2.79
C VAL A 206 -2.10 6.73 3.04
N VAL A 207 -2.79 5.73 2.48
CA VAL A 207 -4.24 5.60 2.59
C VAL A 207 -4.73 5.38 4.02
N SER A 208 -3.92 4.68 4.83
CA SER A 208 -4.22 4.28 6.20
C SER A 208 -3.87 5.40 7.18
N ALA A 209 -3.01 6.34 6.78
CA ALA A 209 -2.56 7.43 7.61
C ALA A 209 -3.72 8.30 8.11
N ARG A 210 -3.83 8.48 9.43
CA ARG A 210 -4.74 9.49 10.01
C ARG A 210 -4.20 10.91 9.82
N HIS A 211 -2.89 11.04 9.99
CA HIS A 211 -2.12 12.23 9.70
C HIS A 211 -0.86 11.82 8.94
N ALA A 212 -0.50 12.59 7.93
CA ALA A 212 0.73 12.39 7.18
C ALA A 212 1.53 13.69 7.15
N THR A 213 2.85 13.58 7.26
CA THR A 213 3.79 14.69 7.13
C THR A 213 4.85 14.32 6.12
N VAL A 214 4.99 15.15 5.09
CA VAL A 214 6.02 14.99 4.06
C VAL A 214 7.28 15.70 4.53
N ILE A 215 8.39 14.98 4.54
CA ILE A 215 9.67 15.43 5.06
C ILE A 215 10.70 15.31 3.95
N CYS A 216 11.47 16.38 3.75
CA CYS A 216 12.59 16.39 2.82
C CYS A 216 13.74 17.19 3.43
N GLY A 217 14.86 16.51 3.72
CA GLY A 217 15.95 17.08 4.51
C GLY A 217 15.43 17.60 5.86
N GLY A 218 15.82 18.83 6.21
CA GLY A 218 15.42 19.47 7.47
C GLY A 218 14.09 20.24 7.42
N LYS A 219 13.26 20.02 6.39
CA LYS A 219 12.00 20.73 6.20
C LYS A 219 10.84 19.75 6.08
N SER A 220 9.66 20.17 6.53
CA SER A 220 8.45 19.36 6.47
C SER A 220 7.21 20.18 6.14
N ILE A 221 6.24 19.51 5.56
CA ILE A 221 4.93 20.06 5.22
C ILE A 221 3.85 19.00 5.50
N SER A 222 2.66 19.44 5.91
CA SER A 222 1.52 18.53 6.06
C SER A 222 1.22 17.83 4.74
N GLY A 223 1.01 16.51 4.79
CA GLY A 223 0.63 15.70 3.63
C GLY A 223 -0.66 16.20 2.96
N THR A 224 -1.57 16.76 3.75
CA THR A 224 -2.80 17.37 3.29
C THR A 224 -2.57 18.60 2.40
N ILE A 225 -1.66 19.49 2.78
CA ILE A 225 -1.28 20.65 1.97
C ILE A 225 -0.47 20.20 0.76
N PHE A 226 0.43 19.24 0.96
CA PHE A 226 1.26 18.71 -0.12
C PHE A 226 0.41 18.10 -1.26
N ALA A 227 -0.66 17.38 -0.92
CA ALA A 227 -1.54 16.73 -1.89
C ALA A 227 -2.18 17.69 -2.91
N ILE A 228 -2.44 18.94 -2.51
CA ILE A 228 -3.11 19.94 -3.35
C ILE A 228 -2.13 20.93 -4.02
N LEU A 229 -0.85 20.94 -3.63
CA LEU A 229 0.13 21.87 -4.20
C LEU A 229 0.14 21.85 -5.73
N PRO A 230 0.06 20.70 -6.42
CA PRO A 230 0.03 20.68 -7.87
C PRO A 230 -1.16 21.45 -8.46
N PHE A 231 -2.34 21.35 -7.84
CA PHE A 231 -3.52 22.10 -8.24
C PHE A 231 -3.36 23.61 -8.02
N LEU A 232 -2.84 24.01 -6.85
CA LEU A 232 -2.63 25.42 -6.50
C LEU A 232 -1.56 26.07 -7.40
N MET A 233 -0.55 25.30 -7.78
CA MET A 233 0.59 25.74 -8.58
C MET A 233 0.40 25.56 -10.09
N ASP A 234 -0.69 24.94 -10.53
CA ASP A 234 -0.92 24.59 -11.95
C ASP A 234 0.19 23.67 -12.52
N VAL A 235 0.70 22.77 -11.68
CA VAL A 235 1.67 21.74 -12.06
C VAL A 235 0.92 20.48 -12.44
N LYS A 236 1.06 20.06 -13.70
CA LYS A 236 0.49 18.80 -14.18
C LYS A 236 1.25 17.61 -13.61
N CYS A 237 0.52 16.69 -13.00
CA CYS A 237 1.02 15.37 -12.59
C CYS A 237 0.67 14.32 -13.65
N ASP A 238 1.46 13.27 -13.76
CA ASP A 238 1.03 12.07 -14.48
C ASP A 238 -0.09 11.35 -13.71
N ASP A 239 -0.93 10.58 -14.41
CA ASP A 239 -2.11 9.90 -13.86
C ASP A 239 -1.83 9.10 -12.59
N TYR A 240 -0.67 8.42 -12.55
CA TYR A 240 -0.28 7.62 -11.40
C TYR A 240 0.08 8.50 -10.21
N THR A 241 0.90 9.53 -10.42
CA THR A 241 1.29 10.46 -9.34
C THR A 241 0.06 11.19 -8.80
N GLN A 242 -0.86 11.61 -9.69
CA GLN A 242 -2.14 12.18 -9.28
C GLN A 242 -2.94 11.19 -8.45
N ALA A 243 -3.04 9.92 -8.86
CA ALA A 243 -3.73 8.89 -8.09
C ALA A 243 -3.12 8.66 -6.70
N VAL A 244 -1.80 8.82 -6.51
CA VAL A 244 -1.17 8.77 -5.17
C VAL A 244 -1.54 9.99 -4.33
N LEU A 245 -1.55 11.19 -4.92
CA LEU A 245 -1.94 12.43 -4.23
C LEU A 245 -3.41 12.40 -3.80
N ASP A 246 -4.28 11.87 -4.66
CA ASP A 246 -5.72 11.72 -4.42
C ASP A 246 -6.04 10.84 -3.21
N ILE A 247 -5.15 9.92 -2.82
CA ILE A 247 -5.36 9.01 -1.68
C ILE A 247 -4.67 9.49 -0.40
N MET A 248 -3.88 10.57 -0.47
CA MET A 248 -3.28 11.19 0.71
C MET A 248 -4.35 11.72 1.67
N PRO A 249 -4.08 11.78 2.98
CA PRO A 249 -5.03 12.32 3.95
C PRO A 249 -5.43 13.77 3.61
N GLY A 250 -6.73 14.00 3.39
CA GLY A 250 -7.29 15.32 3.10
C GLY A 250 -8.64 15.26 2.36
N PRO A 251 -9.36 16.37 2.23
CA PRO A 251 -10.67 16.53 1.59
C PRO A 251 -10.63 16.23 0.09
N ALA A 252 -9.50 16.47 -0.58
CA ALA A 252 -9.32 16.07 -1.98
C ALA A 252 -9.56 14.56 -2.18
N ARG A 253 -9.36 13.76 -1.12
CA ARG A 253 -9.64 12.32 -1.13
C ARG A 253 -11.12 12.00 -1.26
N GLU A 254 -12.00 12.76 -0.61
CA GLU A 254 -13.45 12.52 -0.63
C GLU A 254 -14.07 12.90 -1.98
N THR A 255 -13.52 13.93 -2.62
CA THR A 255 -13.99 14.41 -3.93
C THR A 255 -13.29 13.75 -5.12
N SER A 256 -12.32 12.86 -4.87
CA SER A 256 -11.60 12.13 -5.93
C SER A 256 -12.23 10.76 -6.20
N TRP A 257 -11.65 10.03 -7.16
CA TRP A 257 -11.99 8.62 -7.43
C TRP A 257 -11.90 7.72 -6.19
N TRP A 258 -11.20 8.13 -5.14
CA TRP A 258 -11.09 7.35 -3.91
C TRP A 258 -12.41 7.21 -3.16
N GLY A 259 -13.33 8.18 -3.33
CA GLY A 259 -14.68 8.15 -2.78
C GLY A 259 -15.59 7.09 -3.40
N ASP A 260 -15.26 6.60 -4.60
CA ASP A 260 -16.01 5.57 -5.32
C ASP A 260 -15.64 4.14 -4.86
N GLU A 261 -16.30 3.13 -5.46
CA GLU A 261 -16.00 1.72 -5.22
C GLU A 261 -14.58 1.33 -5.69
N ARG A 262 -13.80 0.73 -4.78
CA ARG A 262 -12.37 0.46 -4.98
C ARG A 262 -12.09 -1.00 -5.33
N THR A 263 -12.67 -1.48 -6.43
CA THR A 263 -12.43 -2.86 -6.87
C THR A 263 -10.95 -3.12 -7.15
N LEU A 264 -10.49 -4.36 -6.93
CA LEU A 264 -9.12 -4.77 -7.22
C LEU A 264 -8.75 -4.48 -8.69
N LYS A 265 -9.70 -4.67 -9.62
CA LYS A 265 -9.55 -4.31 -11.03
C LYS A 265 -9.17 -2.83 -11.22
N MET A 266 -9.92 -1.92 -10.57
CA MET A 266 -9.68 -0.49 -10.70
C MET A 266 -8.31 -0.12 -10.14
N LEU A 267 -7.93 -0.69 -9.00
CA LEU A 267 -6.65 -0.44 -8.35
C LEU A 267 -5.48 -0.95 -9.20
N LEU A 268 -5.57 -2.17 -9.74
CA LEU A 268 -4.58 -2.73 -10.66
C LEU A 268 -4.40 -1.83 -11.89
N ARG A 269 -5.50 -1.28 -12.43
CA ARG A 269 -5.43 -0.36 -13.57
C ARG A 269 -4.79 0.98 -13.21
N LYS A 270 -5.15 1.58 -12.07
CA LYS A 270 -4.63 2.88 -11.62
C LYS A 270 -3.14 2.82 -11.27
N PHE A 271 -2.73 1.75 -10.58
CA PHE A 271 -1.37 1.60 -10.06
C PHE A 271 -0.50 0.61 -10.88
N ARG A 272 -0.89 0.34 -12.14
CA ARG A 272 -0.20 -0.60 -13.04
C ARG A 272 1.28 -0.34 -13.25
N THR A 273 1.71 0.92 -13.16
CA THR A 273 3.11 1.35 -13.33
C THR A 273 3.89 1.43 -12.02
N SER A 274 3.31 0.95 -10.91
CA SER A 274 4.02 0.82 -9.64
C SER A 274 5.18 -0.19 -9.74
N LYS A 275 6.17 0.03 -8.89
CA LYS A 275 7.38 -0.76 -8.73
C LYS A 275 7.31 -1.50 -7.42
N ALA A 276 7.79 -2.73 -7.46
CA ALA A 276 7.97 -3.60 -6.31
C ALA A 276 9.24 -4.42 -6.49
N THR A 277 9.85 -4.81 -5.38
CA THR A 277 11.01 -5.70 -5.37
C THR A 277 10.59 -7.13 -5.68
N MET A 278 9.50 -7.58 -5.05
CA MET A 278 8.85 -8.86 -5.37
C MET A 278 7.69 -8.58 -6.33
N SER A 279 7.55 -9.38 -7.38
CA SER A 279 6.49 -9.18 -8.38
C SER A 279 5.09 -9.40 -7.80
N GLN A 280 4.93 -10.32 -6.83
CA GLN A 280 3.67 -10.57 -6.12
C GLN A 280 3.09 -9.32 -5.47
N ASP A 281 3.96 -8.43 -4.97
CA ASP A 281 3.55 -7.21 -4.25
C ASP A 281 2.75 -6.24 -5.12
N LYS A 282 2.90 -6.31 -6.46
CA LYS A 282 2.07 -5.51 -7.38
C LYS A 282 0.57 -5.83 -7.26
N ILE A 283 0.24 -7.01 -6.72
CA ILE A 283 -1.12 -7.44 -6.41
C ILE A 283 -1.37 -7.31 -4.91
N TYR A 284 -0.50 -7.90 -4.07
CA TYR A 284 -0.72 -7.99 -2.62
C TYR A 284 -0.84 -6.63 -1.93
N ALA A 285 -0.07 -5.63 -2.34
CA ALA A 285 -0.18 -4.29 -1.78
C ALA A 285 -1.52 -3.61 -2.09
N LEU A 286 -2.26 -4.07 -3.09
CA LEU A 286 -3.57 -3.50 -3.46
C LEU A 286 -4.75 -4.17 -2.74
N LEU A 287 -4.57 -5.38 -2.22
CA LEU A 287 -5.67 -6.16 -1.63
C LEU A 287 -6.27 -5.47 -0.42
N GLY A 288 -5.43 -5.04 0.53
CA GLY A 288 -5.95 -4.41 1.74
C GLY A 288 -6.76 -3.15 1.44
N ILE A 289 -6.48 -2.45 0.34
CA ILE A 289 -7.20 -1.22 -0.01
C ILE A 289 -8.38 -1.44 -0.96
N SER A 290 -8.56 -2.68 -1.43
CA SER A 290 -9.65 -3.05 -2.30
C SER A 290 -10.93 -3.26 -1.50
N SER A 291 -12.06 -2.80 -2.06
CA SER A 291 -13.38 -2.97 -1.43
C SER A 291 -13.96 -4.37 -1.59
N ASP A 292 -13.45 -5.15 -2.56
CA ASP A 292 -13.92 -6.48 -2.93
C ASP A 292 -12.97 -7.64 -2.51
N ALA A 293 -11.73 -7.33 -2.10
CA ALA A 293 -10.69 -8.31 -1.74
C ALA A 293 -10.03 -8.02 -0.37
N GLY A 294 -10.43 -6.94 0.32
CA GLY A 294 -9.77 -6.47 1.54
C GLY A 294 -10.05 -7.28 2.81
N ASP A 295 -10.88 -8.32 2.75
CA ASP A 295 -11.23 -9.16 3.91
C ASP A 295 -10.13 -10.17 4.31
N GLY A 296 -9.12 -10.37 3.43
CA GLY A 296 -8.04 -11.34 3.63
C GLY A 296 -8.47 -12.81 3.57
N ILE A 297 -9.75 -13.09 3.30
CA ILE A 297 -10.34 -14.44 3.19
C ILE A 297 -10.57 -14.77 1.72
N THR A 298 -11.17 -13.83 1.00
CA THR A 298 -11.56 -13.99 -0.39
C THR A 298 -10.34 -14.00 -1.32
N PHE A 299 -9.26 -13.33 -0.91
CA PHE A 299 -7.96 -13.35 -1.56
C PHE A 299 -6.83 -13.37 -0.52
N PRO A 300 -6.35 -14.57 -0.10
CA PRO A 300 -5.32 -14.67 0.91
C PRO A 300 -3.94 -14.25 0.37
N ILE A 301 -3.16 -13.60 1.23
CA ILE A 301 -1.75 -13.29 0.96
C ILE A 301 -0.89 -14.49 1.36
N ASP A 302 -0.13 -15.01 0.39
CA ASP A 302 0.76 -16.15 0.59
C ASP A 302 2.07 -15.98 -0.19
N TYR A 303 3.16 -15.74 0.53
CA TYR A 303 4.49 -15.57 -0.06
C TYR A 303 5.21 -16.88 -0.37
N GLU A 304 4.61 -18.02 -0.05
CA GLU A 304 5.09 -19.33 -0.51
C GLU A 304 4.73 -19.55 -1.99
N LEU A 305 3.73 -18.83 -2.50
CA LEU A 305 3.32 -18.88 -3.90
C LEU A 305 4.30 -18.16 -4.84
N SER A 306 4.51 -18.77 -6.00
CA SER A 306 5.23 -18.19 -7.11
C SER A 306 4.50 -16.96 -7.68
N PRO A 307 5.21 -16.03 -8.35
CA PRO A 307 4.57 -14.91 -9.04
C PRO A 307 3.44 -15.33 -9.98
N GLU A 308 3.62 -16.44 -10.69
CA GLU A 308 2.66 -17.01 -11.63
C GLU A 308 1.40 -17.47 -10.89
N GLU A 309 1.55 -18.20 -9.78
CA GLU A 309 0.44 -18.67 -8.94
C GLU A 309 -0.38 -17.49 -8.36
N VAL A 310 0.28 -16.40 -7.96
CA VAL A 310 -0.42 -15.19 -7.51
C VAL A 310 -1.21 -14.54 -8.64
N ILE A 311 -0.68 -14.56 -9.87
CA ILE A 311 -1.42 -14.11 -11.05
C ILE A 311 -2.62 -15.02 -11.34
N GLN A 312 -2.48 -16.35 -11.21
CA GLN A 312 -3.59 -17.30 -11.34
C GLN A 312 -4.69 -16.98 -10.33
N ASN A 313 -4.30 -16.75 -9.07
CA ASN A 313 -5.23 -16.34 -8.02
C ASN A 313 -5.94 -15.05 -8.41
N ALA A 314 -5.23 -14.03 -8.90
CA ALA A 314 -5.82 -12.77 -9.32
C ALA A 314 -6.83 -12.96 -10.46
N ILE A 315 -6.53 -13.83 -11.43
CA ILE A 315 -7.47 -14.19 -12.51
C ILE A 315 -8.71 -14.88 -11.93
N SER A 316 -8.53 -15.87 -11.05
CA SER A 316 -9.62 -16.55 -10.35
C SER A 316 -10.52 -15.55 -9.63
N PHE A 317 -9.93 -14.64 -8.87
CA PHE A 317 -10.67 -13.63 -8.12
C PHE A 317 -11.42 -12.66 -9.03
N LEU A 318 -10.77 -12.11 -10.05
CA LEU A 318 -11.40 -11.16 -10.98
C LEU A 318 -12.56 -11.78 -11.77
N LEU A 319 -12.56 -13.11 -11.98
CA LEU A 319 -13.62 -13.83 -12.68
C LEU A 319 -14.71 -14.39 -11.76
N LEU A 320 -14.34 -14.85 -10.57
CA LEU A 320 -15.19 -15.68 -9.71
C LEU A 320 -15.54 -15.00 -8.38
N GLY A 321 -14.93 -13.85 -8.09
CA GLY A 321 -15.08 -13.13 -6.83
C GLY A 321 -14.41 -13.80 -5.64
N ARG A 322 -13.57 -14.82 -5.86
CA ARG A 322 -12.77 -15.52 -4.84
C ARG A 322 -11.60 -16.30 -5.44
N VAL A 323 -10.57 -16.55 -4.64
CA VAL A 323 -9.52 -17.52 -4.98
C VAL A 323 -10.04 -18.94 -4.76
N ILE A 324 -9.79 -19.82 -5.71
CA ILE A 324 -10.08 -21.26 -5.56
C ILE A 324 -8.74 -21.97 -5.36
N PRO A 325 -8.40 -22.36 -4.13
CA PRO A 325 -7.17 -23.11 -3.86
C PRO A 325 -7.24 -24.49 -4.54
N ASP A 326 -6.19 -24.86 -5.27
CA ASP A 326 -5.98 -26.20 -5.84
C ASP A 326 -7.18 -26.80 -6.57
N SER A 327 -7.75 -26.09 -7.54
CA SER A 327 -8.69 -26.73 -8.47
C SER A 327 -8.10 -26.72 -9.86
N ASN A 328 -8.26 -27.83 -10.58
CA ASN A 328 -7.85 -28.11 -11.96
C ASN A 328 -8.42 -27.14 -13.04
N LEU A 329 -8.66 -25.89 -12.67
CA LEU A 329 -8.84 -24.74 -13.53
C LEU A 329 -7.44 -24.26 -13.95
N MET A 330 -6.96 -24.73 -15.08
CA MET A 330 -5.72 -24.24 -15.70
C MET A 330 -5.93 -22.81 -16.20
N PHE A 331 -5.73 -21.78 -15.36
CA PHE A 331 -5.70 -20.39 -15.84
C PHE A 331 -4.56 -20.15 -16.83
N PRO A 332 -4.66 -19.19 -17.77
CA PRO A 332 -3.59 -18.97 -18.72
C PRO A 332 -2.36 -18.53 -17.94
N GLN A 333 -1.20 -19.06 -18.29
CA GLN A 333 0.08 -18.72 -17.64
C GLN A 333 0.54 -17.32 -18.11
N TRP A 334 -0.16 -16.30 -17.63
CA TRP A 334 0.06 -14.91 -18.00
C TRP A 334 1.15 -14.27 -17.16
N THR A 335 1.91 -13.38 -17.79
CA THR A 335 2.71 -12.38 -17.08
C THR A 335 1.80 -11.32 -16.47
N PHE A 336 2.34 -10.54 -15.53
CA PHE A 336 1.60 -9.41 -14.94
C PHE A 336 1.14 -8.41 -16.01
N ASP A 337 1.95 -8.15 -17.03
CA ASP A 337 1.58 -7.23 -18.12
C ASP A 337 0.44 -7.78 -18.98
N GLN A 338 0.41 -9.10 -19.21
CA GLN A 338 -0.71 -9.77 -19.89
C GLN A 338 -1.99 -9.71 -19.05
N LEU A 339 -1.90 -9.93 -17.73
CA LEU A 339 -3.03 -9.73 -16.82
C LEU A 339 -3.58 -8.29 -16.94
N LEU A 340 -2.71 -7.29 -16.91
CA LEU A 340 -3.07 -5.88 -17.03
C LEU A 340 -3.78 -5.55 -18.36
N GLN A 341 -3.29 -6.08 -19.47
CA GLN A 341 -3.90 -5.90 -20.80
C GLN A 341 -5.29 -6.55 -20.90
N SER A 342 -5.53 -7.61 -20.12
CA SER A 342 -6.78 -8.36 -20.10
C SER A 342 -7.77 -7.90 -19.01
N LEU A 343 -7.44 -6.90 -18.18
CA LEU A 343 -8.31 -6.49 -17.06
C LEU A 343 -9.73 -6.13 -17.49
N ASP A 344 -9.88 -5.38 -18.58
CA ASP A 344 -11.20 -4.95 -19.06
C ASP A 344 -12.03 -6.12 -19.61
N GLN A 345 -11.35 -7.14 -20.11
CA GLN A 345 -11.96 -8.38 -20.55
C GLN A 345 -12.42 -9.20 -19.34
N LEU A 346 -11.53 -9.44 -18.36
CA LEU A 346 -11.82 -10.26 -17.17
C LEU A 346 -12.95 -9.69 -16.29
N ALA A 347 -12.93 -8.39 -16.02
CA ALA A 347 -13.84 -7.79 -15.05
C ALA A 347 -15.14 -7.26 -15.68
N SER A 348 -15.35 -7.49 -16.97
CA SER A 348 -16.66 -7.25 -17.56
C SER A 348 -17.59 -8.38 -17.14
N ASN A 349 -18.32 -8.18 -16.04
CA ASN A 349 -19.48 -9.01 -15.61
C ASN A 349 -20.58 -9.16 -16.71
N ARG A 350 -20.39 -8.56 -17.89
CA ARG A 350 -21.30 -8.54 -19.03
C ARG A 350 -20.64 -8.77 -20.39
N ASN A 351 -19.32 -9.00 -20.49
CA ASN A 351 -18.68 -9.18 -21.79
C ASN A 351 -18.35 -10.66 -22.04
N TYR A 352 -19.40 -11.35 -22.48
CA TYR A 352 -19.48 -12.76 -22.83
C TYR A 352 -18.34 -13.28 -23.72
N LYS A 353 -17.63 -12.40 -24.44
CA LYS A 353 -16.49 -12.72 -25.31
C LYS A 353 -15.19 -12.98 -24.54
N ALA A 354 -14.94 -12.24 -23.47
CA ALA A 354 -13.72 -12.38 -22.68
C ALA A 354 -13.72 -13.68 -21.87
N LEU A 355 -14.86 -13.98 -21.25
CA LEU A 355 -15.11 -15.25 -20.57
C LEU A 355 -15.10 -16.42 -21.55
N SER A 356 -15.65 -16.27 -22.77
CA SER A 356 -15.56 -17.34 -23.79
C SER A 356 -14.16 -17.52 -24.36
N VAL A 357 -13.35 -16.45 -24.48
CA VAL A 357 -11.96 -16.51 -24.98
C VAL A 357 -11.03 -17.08 -23.90
N CYS A 358 -11.12 -16.60 -22.66
CA CYS A 358 -10.43 -17.22 -21.53
C CYS A 358 -10.87 -18.68 -21.44
N LEU A 359 -12.16 -19.00 -21.33
CA LEU A 359 -12.60 -20.40 -21.24
C LEU A 359 -12.26 -21.22 -22.49
N GLN A 360 -12.15 -20.65 -23.70
CA GLN A 360 -11.64 -21.39 -24.88
C GLN A 360 -10.17 -21.79 -24.75
N GLU A 361 -9.34 -20.97 -24.09
CA GLU A 361 -7.92 -21.25 -23.83
C GLU A 361 -7.67 -22.04 -22.54
N LEU A 362 -8.66 -22.08 -21.62
CA LEU A 362 -8.60 -22.83 -20.37
C LEU A 362 -9.04 -24.30 -20.57
N GLU A 363 -8.17 -25.28 -20.27
CA GLU A 363 -8.52 -26.71 -20.15
C GLU A 363 -9.30 -27.01 -18.84
N VAL A 364 -10.43 -26.36 -18.62
CA VAL A 364 -11.27 -26.57 -17.43
C VAL A 364 -12.02 -27.90 -17.51
N ASN A 365 -11.80 -28.81 -16.55
CA ASN A 365 -12.69 -29.95 -16.31
C ASN A 365 -14.01 -29.47 -15.67
N PRO A 366 -15.15 -29.55 -16.39
CA PRO A 366 -16.41 -28.94 -15.95
C PRO A 366 -17.12 -29.70 -14.82
N ASN A 367 -16.68 -30.93 -14.53
CA ASN A 367 -17.30 -31.86 -13.57
C ASN A 367 -16.53 -32.02 -12.27
N GLU A 368 -15.41 -31.34 -12.14
CA GLU A 368 -14.56 -31.50 -10.98
C GLU A 368 -15.15 -30.82 -9.75
N VAL A 369 -14.85 -31.36 -8.57
CA VAL A 369 -15.38 -30.87 -7.30
C VAL A 369 -14.25 -30.39 -6.40
N ASP A 370 -14.48 -29.28 -5.71
CA ASP A 370 -13.63 -28.86 -4.60
C ASP A 370 -13.79 -29.78 -3.37
N VAL A 371 -13.00 -29.52 -2.33
CA VAL A 371 -13.07 -30.22 -1.03
C VAL A 371 -14.47 -30.20 -0.37
N ASN A 372 -15.34 -29.29 -0.80
CA ASN A 372 -16.71 -29.14 -0.33
C ASN A 372 -17.75 -29.74 -1.30
N TYR A 373 -17.31 -30.54 -2.28
CA TYR A 373 -18.16 -31.12 -3.33
C TYR A 373 -18.85 -30.06 -4.22
N THR A 374 -18.22 -28.91 -4.42
CA THR A 374 -18.77 -27.81 -5.23
C THR A 374 -18.13 -27.81 -6.61
N THR A 375 -18.96 -27.85 -7.66
CA THR A 375 -18.48 -27.76 -9.04
C THR A 375 -18.23 -26.32 -9.47
N PRO A 376 -17.38 -26.10 -10.48
CA PRO A 376 -17.28 -24.83 -11.19
C PRO A 376 -18.66 -24.31 -11.64
N LEU A 377 -19.56 -25.21 -12.07
CA LEU A 377 -20.94 -24.86 -12.46
C LEU A 377 -21.71 -24.29 -11.28
N LYS A 378 -21.65 -24.95 -10.12
CA LYS A 378 -22.34 -24.53 -8.90
C LYS A 378 -21.82 -23.19 -8.38
N LEU A 379 -20.51 -22.95 -8.47
CA LEU A 379 -19.91 -21.64 -8.14
C LEU A 379 -20.36 -20.54 -9.08
N GLY A 380 -20.38 -20.82 -10.39
CA GLY A 380 -20.91 -19.90 -11.37
C GLY A 380 -22.37 -19.54 -11.10
N VAL A 381 -23.20 -20.49 -10.64
CA VAL A 381 -24.59 -20.21 -10.28
C VAL A 381 -24.72 -19.42 -8.98
N ILE A 382 -24.00 -19.81 -7.91
CA ILE A 382 -24.09 -19.18 -6.58
C ILE A 382 -23.66 -17.72 -6.62
N ASN A 383 -22.60 -17.41 -7.36
CA ASN A 383 -22.09 -16.03 -7.47
C ASN A 383 -22.86 -15.19 -8.51
N GLY A 384 -23.94 -15.73 -9.10
CA GLY A 384 -24.75 -15.01 -10.11
C GLY A 384 -24.11 -14.94 -11.50
N HIS A 385 -23.06 -15.73 -11.76
CA HIS A 385 -22.32 -15.79 -13.02
C HIS A 385 -23.02 -16.71 -14.03
N ARG A 386 -24.24 -16.30 -14.44
CA ARG A 386 -25.18 -17.08 -15.27
C ARG A 386 -24.57 -17.66 -16.55
N GLU A 387 -23.66 -16.96 -17.21
CA GLU A 387 -23.03 -17.47 -18.45
C GLU A 387 -21.82 -18.37 -18.22
N VAL A 388 -21.08 -18.20 -17.10
CA VAL A 388 -20.06 -19.18 -16.66
C VAL A 388 -20.76 -20.52 -16.44
N ALA A 389 -21.90 -20.49 -15.76
CA ALA A 389 -22.75 -21.66 -15.58
C ALA A 389 -23.25 -22.25 -16.91
N ARG A 390 -23.72 -21.42 -17.87
CA ARG A 390 -24.14 -21.93 -19.18
C ARG A 390 -23.00 -22.54 -19.99
N LEU A 391 -21.80 -21.96 -19.96
CA LEU A 391 -20.67 -22.47 -20.72
C LEU A 391 -20.13 -23.78 -20.13
N LEU A 392 -20.05 -23.87 -18.81
CA LEU A 392 -19.70 -25.11 -18.11
C LEU A 392 -20.73 -26.20 -18.39
N ALA A 393 -22.03 -25.87 -18.38
CA ALA A 393 -23.10 -26.78 -18.78
C ALA A 393 -22.95 -27.24 -20.25
N ARG A 394 -22.57 -26.35 -21.18
CA ARG A 394 -22.30 -26.70 -22.59
C ARG A 394 -21.08 -27.60 -22.78
N ARG A 395 -20.11 -27.56 -21.85
CA ARG A 395 -18.94 -28.46 -21.83
C ARG A 395 -19.19 -29.78 -21.09
N GLY A 396 -20.44 -30.03 -20.67
CA GLY A 396 -20.81 -31.27 -20.01
C GLY A 396 -20.69 -31.25 -18.49
N ALA A 397 -20.71 -30.07 -17.85
CA ALA A 397 -20.87 -29.97 -16.40
C ALA A 397 -22.19 -30.61 -15.96
N ALA A 398 -22.10 -31.55 -15.04
CA ALA A 398 -23.22 -32.22 -14.43
C ALA A 398 -23.94 -31.24 -13.51
N ILE A 399 -25.24 -31.06 -13.77
CA ILE A 399 -26.14 -30.23 -12.96
C ILE A 399 -26.29 -30.84 -11.56
N GLU A 400 -26.15 -32.17 -11.45
CA GLU A 400 -26.13 -32.92 -10.20
C GLU A 400 -24.89 -33.81 -10.15
N ILE A 401 -24.03 -33.58 -9.16
CA ILE A 401 -23.02 -34.57 -8.77
C ILE A 401 -23.64 -35.40 -7.66
N LYS A 402 -23.96 -36.66 -7.99
CA LYS A 402 -24.42 -37.63 -7.00
C LYS A 402 -23.30 -37.81 -5.97
N ARG A 403 -23.61 -37.57 -4.69
CA ARG A 403 -22.78 -38.08 -3.60
C ARG A 403 -22.77 -39.61 -3.74
N ASN A 404 -21.64 -40.18 -4.16
CA ASN A 404 -21.39 -41.58 -3.86
C ASN A 404 -21.12 -41.67 -2.36
N ILE A 405 -22.21 -41.73 -1.58
CA ILE A 405 -22.15 -42.25 -0.23
C ILE A 405 -21.96 -43.76 -0.42
N PRO A 406 -20.84 -44.36 0.00
CA PRO A 406 -20.74 -45.81 0.01
C PRO A 406 -21.69 -46.33 1.08
N GLY A 407 -22.86 -46.80 0.65
CA GLY A 407 -23.84 -47.51 1.49
C GLY A 407 -24.97 -46.63 2.02
N GLY A 408 -26.19 -46.93 1.58
CA GLY A 408 -27.43 -46.41 2.15
C GLY A 408 -28.56 -46.48 1.13
N GLN A 409 -29.44 -47.48 1.30
CA GLN A 409 -30.63 -47.76 0.48
C GLN A 409 -31.59 -46.57 0.37
#